data_AF-A0A0A1CLX5-F1
#
_entry.id   AF-A0A0A1CLX5-F1
#
_cell.length_a   1.000
_cell.length_b   1.000
_cell.length_c   1.000
_cell.angle_alpha   90.00
_cell.angle_beta   90.00
_cell.angle_gamma   90.00
#
_symmetry.space_group_name_H-M   'P 1'
#
loop_
_entity.id
_entity.type
_entity.pdbx_description
1 polymer ?
#
loop_
_entity_poly.entity_id
_entity_poly.type
_entity_poly.pdbx_seq_one_letter_code
_entity_poly.pdbx_strand_id
1 'polypeptide(L)'
;PELCDMWTSSDVLCCTASILHLVAIALDRYWAVTQVDYIHSRNGTRIGLMILMVWLTAVVVSIAPLFGWKDPDFLVRVNEHKKCLVSQDLAYQVFATMATFYVPLTAILILYWKIFQTARK
;
A
#
# COMPACT_ATOMS: atom_id res chain seq x y z
N PRO A 1 -24.97 6.42 2.88
CA PRO A 1 -23.99 5.61 3.65
C PRO A 1 -23.22 4.67 2.72
N GLU A 2 -23.93 3.84 1.94
CA GLU A 2 -23.30 2.88 1.00
C GLU A 2 -22.31 3.50 0.00
N LEU A 3 -22.69 4.60 -0.66
CA LEU A 3 -21.80 5.31 -1.61
C LEU A 3 -20.55 5.86 -0.94
N CYS A 4 -20.66 6.26 0.33
CA CYS A 4 -19.60 6.82 1.14
C CYS A 4 -18.59 5.73 1.53
N ASP A 5 -19.09 4.57 1.98
CA ASP A 5 -18.28 3.39 2.28
C ASP A 5 -17.55 2.88 1.02
N MET A 6 -18.22 2.84 -0.13
CA MET A 6 -17.61 2.45 -1.41
C MET A 6 -16.54 3.45 -1.86
N TRP A 7 -16.81 4.75 -1.75
CA TRP A 7 -15.84 5.80 -2.07
C TRP A 7 -14.60 5.70 -1.20
N THR A 8 -14.77 5.65 0.13
CA THR A 8 -13.64 5.61 1.07
C THR A 8 -12.84 4.32 0.93
N SER A 9 -13.49 3.17 0.73
CA SER A 9 -12.78 1.90 0.52
C SER A 9 -11.99 1.90 -0.79
N SER A 10 -12.56 2.47 -1.87
CA SER A 10 -11.88 2.61 -3.15
C SER A 10 -10.70 3.58 -3.07
N ASP A 11 -10.83 4.69 -2.35
CA ASP A 11 -9.75 5.66 -2.15
C ASP A 11 -8.55 5.03 -1.44
N VAL A 12 -8.80 4.33 -0.32
CA VAL A 12 -7.76 3.62 0.43
C VAL A 12 -7.10 2.55 -0.43
N LEU A 13 -7.89 1.78 -1.20
CA LEU A 13 -7.37 0.74 -2.08
C LEU A 13 -6.45 1.31 -3.16
N CYS A 14 -6.89 2.35 -3.86
CA CYS A 14 -6.13 2.98 -4.94
C CYS A 14 -4.84 3.64 -4.42
N CYS A 15 -4.90 4.35 -3.29
CA CYS A 15 -3.74 4.96 -2.66
C CYS A 15 -2.71 3.91 -2.24
N THR A 16 -3.17 2.84 -1.57
CA THR A 16 -2.30 1.73 -1.13
C THR A 16 -1.66 1.03 -2.32
N ALA A 17 -2.44 0.71 -3.35
CA ALA A 17 -1.95 0.07 -4.56
C ALA A 17 -0.90 0.95 -5.27
N SER A 18 -1.14 2.25 -5.40
CA SER A 18 -0.21 3.19 -6.04
C SER A 18 1.16 3.20 -5.36
N ILE A 19 1.19 3.37 -4.04
CA ILE A 19 2.44 3.43 -3.28
C ILE A 19 3.19 2.08 -3.31
N LEU A 20 2.47 0.96 -3.14
CA LEU A 20 3.07 -0.37 -3.20
C LEU A 20 3.60 -0.72 -4.61
N HIS A 21 2.95 -0.24 -5.68
CA HIS A 21 3.50 -0.35 -7.04
C HIS A 21 4.82 0.41 -7.18
N LEU A 22 4.95 1.61 -6.58
CA LEU A 22 6.21 2.34 -6.56
C LEU A 22 7.32 1.56 -5.85
N VAL A 23 7.00 0.89 -4.73
CA VAL A 23 7.95 0.00 -4.03
C VAL A 23 8.35 -1.17 -4.94
N ALA A 24 7.40 -1.82 -5.60
CA ALA A 24 7.66 -2.93 -6.50
C ALA A 24 8.57 -2.51 -7.68
N ILE A 25 8.32 -1.33 -8.27
CA ILE A 25 9.17 -0.76 -9.32
C ILE A 25 10.57 -0.46 -8.78
N ALA A 26 10.69 0.10 -7.58
CA ALA A 26 11.99 0.38 -6.95
C ALA A 26 12.78 -0.92 -6.68
N LEU A 27 12.10 -1.98 -6.23
CA LEU A 27 12.68 -3.31 -6.03
C LEU A 27 13.17 -3.93 -7.33
N ASP A 28 12.36 -3.89 -8.38
CA ASP A 28 12.74 -4.42 -9.69
C ASP A 28 13.99 -3.72 -10.22
N ARG A 29 14.04 -2.39 -10.13
CA ARG A 29 15.24 -1.61 -10.48
C ARG A 29 16.44 -1.96 -9.61
N TYR A 30 16.25 -2.15 -8.31
CA TYR A 30 17.31 -2.55 -7.40
C TYR A 30 17.93 -3.89 -7.79
N TRP A 31 17.11 -4.91 -8.06
CA TRP A 31 17.57 -6.22 -8.48
C TRP A 31 18.23 -6.20 -9.85
N ALA A 32 17.69 -5.43 -10.80
CA ALA A 32 18.33 -5.24 -12.11
C ALA A 32 19.74 -4.63 -12.01
N VAL A 33 19.98 -3.71 -11.05
CA VAL A 33 21.29 -3.07 -10.87
C VAL A 33 22.26 -3.93 -10.08
N THR A 34 21.79 -4.66 -9.06
CA THR A 34 22.67 -5.41 -8.14
C THR A 34 22.95 -6.84 -8.58
N GLN A 35 22.06 -7.46 -9.35
CA GLN A 35 22.19 -8.86 -9.76
C GLN A 35 22.14 -8.96 -11.29
N VAL A 36 23.32 -9.11 -11.91
CA VAL A 36 23.43 -9.26 -13.38
C VAL A 36 22.67 -10.51 -13.86
N ASP A 37 22.64 -11.58 -13.06
CA ASP A 37 21.87 -12.80 -13.35
C ASP A 37 20.34 -12.61 -13.26
N TYR A 38 19.86 -11.61 -12.50
CA TYR A 38 18.44 -11.29 -12.41
C TYR A 38 17.89 -10.79 -13.75
N ILE A 39 18.70 -10.03 -14.51
CA ILE A 39 18.35 -9.57 -15.86
C ILE A 39 18.12 -10.75 -16.81
N HIS A 40 18.97 -11.77 -16.71
CA HIS A 40 18.92 -12.93 -17.61
C HIS A 40 17.77 -13.90 -17.25
N SER A 41 17.40 -14.00 -15.97
CA SER A 41 16.29 -14.83 -15.48
C SER A 41 15.01 -14.03 -15.19
N ARG A 42 14.80 -12.88 -15.87
CA ARG A 42 13.59 -12.07 -15.70
C ARG A 42 12.36 -12.80 -16.23
N ASN A 43 11.71 -13.58 -15.37
CA ASN A 43 10.51 -14.34 -15.72
C ASN A 43 9.26 -13.49 -15.51
N GLY A 44 8.39 -13.38 -16.52
CA GLY A 44 7.15 -12.60 -16.44
C GLY A 44 6.21 -13.06 -15.32
N THR A 45 6.33 -14.33 -14.90
CA THR A 45 5.63 -14.89 -13.74
C THR A 45 6.00 -14.21 -12.42
N ARG A 46 7.27 -13.82 -12.22
CA ARG A 46 7.71 -13.13 -10.99
C ARG A 46 7.12 -11.73 -10.90
N ILE A 47 7.11 -11.00 -12.01
CA ILE A 47 6.49 -9.67 -12.08
C ILE A 47 4.99 -9.76 -11.82
N GLY A 48 4.32 -10.73 -12.44
CA GLY A 48 2.90 -11.01 -12.18
C GLY A 48 2.62 -11.31 -10.71
N LEU A 49 3.48 -12.09 -10.06
CA LEU A 49 3.36 -12.40 -8.63
C LEU A 49 3.56 -11.15 -7.77
N MET A 50 4.52 -10.28 -8.09
CA MET A 50 4.71 -9.01 -7.37
C MET A 50 3.47 -8.12 -7.47
N ILE A 51 2.90 -7.96 -8.68
CA ILE A 51 1.66 -7.20 -8.89
C ILE A 51 0.51 -7.82 -8.08
N LEU A 52 0.36 -9.15 -8.12
CA LEU A 52 -0.66 -9.86 -7.36
C LEU A 52 -0.53 -9.59 -5.86
N MET A 53 0.69 -9.65 -5.30
CA MET A 53 0.94 -9.35 -3.88
C MET A 53 0.59 -7.90 -3.53
N VAL A 54 0.87 -6.94 -4.42
CA VAL A 54 0.48 -5.54 -4.23
C VAL A 54 -1.04 -5.40 -4.14
N TRP A 55 -1.78 -6.00 -5.08
CA TRP A 55 -3.24 -5.98 -5.08
C TRP A 55 -3.83 -6.67 -3.85
N LEU A 56 -3.32 -7.85 -3.47
CA LEU A 56 -3.76 -8.54 -2.27
C LEU A 56 -3.58 -7.66 -1.03
N THR A 57 -2.41 -7.03 -0.89
CA THR A 57 -2.13 -6.16 0.27
C THR A 57 -3.05 -4.94 0.28
N ALA A 58 -3.29 -4.32 -0.87
CA ALA A 58 -4.21 -3.17 -0.99
C ALA A 58 -5.65 -3.55 -0.64
N VAL A 59 -6.12 -4.72 -1.07
CA VAL A 59 -7.44 -5.26 -0.74
C VAL A 59 -7.55 -5.56 0.75
N VAL A 60 -6.53 -6.18 1.35
CA VAL A 60 -6.51 -6.48 2.80
C VAL A 60 -6.63 -5.20 3.63
N VAL A 61 -5.88 -4.14 3.28
CA VAL A 61 -5.95 -2.85 3.98
C VAL A 61 -7.32 -2.18 3.78
N SER A 62 -7.87 -2.23 2.56
CA SER A 62 -9.18 -1.66 2.23
C SER A 62 -10.36 -2.36 2.93
N ILE A 63 -10.29 -3.68 3.14
CA ILE A 63 -11.35 -4.49 3.78
C ILE A 63 -11.19 -4.51 5.32
N ALA A 64 -10.04 -4.13 5.88
CA ALA A 64 -9.81 -4.09 7.33
C ALA A 64 -10.91 -3.36 8.15
N PRO A 65 -11.47 -2.21 7.71
CA PRO A 65 -12.61 -1.57 8.38
C PRO A 65 -13.86 -2.45 8.48
N LEU A 66 -14.09 -3.33 7.48
CA LEU A 66 -15.25 -4.21 7.41
C LEU A 66 -15.17 -5.40 8.39
N PHE A 67 -13.96 -5.76 8.86
CA PHE A 67 -13.72 -6.92 9.74
C PHE A 67 -13.78 -6.61 11.25
N GLY A 68 -14.22 -5.42 11.66
CA GLY A 68 -14.44 -5.11 13.08
C GLY A 68 -13.72 -3.86 13.61
N TRP A 69 -13.17 -3.05 12.71
CA TRP A 69 -12.54 -1.76 13.01
C TRP A 69 -13.46 -0.59 12.62
N LYS A 70 -14.78 -0.82 12.63
CA LYS A 70 -15.78 0.18 12.27
C LYS A 70 -16.24 0.88 13.54
N ASP A 71 -15.96 2.17 13.64
CA ASP A 71 -16.35 2.97 14.80
C ASP A 71 -17.88 2.96 14.98
N PRO A 72 -18.38 2.97 16.23
CA PRO A 72 -19.81 3.11 16.52
C PRO A 72 -20.40 4.44 16.00
N ASP A 73 -19.58 5.49 15.91
CA ASP A 73 -20.00 6.83 15.48
C ASP A 73 -20.00 7.03 13.95
N PHE A 74 -19.67 5.99 13.17
CA PHE A 74 -19.60 6.09 11.71
C PHE A 74 -20.93 6.57 11.10
N LEU A 75 -22.06 6.01 11.54
CA LEU A 75 -23.38 6.36 11.01
C LEU A 75 -23.78 7.80 11.32
N VAL A 76 -23.45 8.30 12.52
CA VAL A 76 -23.72 9.68 12.93
C VAL A 76 -22.90 10.66 12.10
N ARG A 77 -21.61 10.39 11.87
CA ARG A 77 -20.73 11.24 11.04
C ARG A 77 -21.20 11.36 9.59
N VAL A 78 -21.68 10.26 9.01
CA VAL A 78 -22.16 10.27 7.62
C VAL A 78 -23.52 10.96 7.52
N ASN A 79 -24.44 10.70 8.46
CA ASN A 79 -25.82 11.17 8.38
C ASN A 79 -25.99 12.63 8.86
N GLU A 80 -25.34 13.01 9.96
CA GLU A 80 -25.47 14.36 10.54
C GLU A 80 -24.45 15.34 10.00
N HIS A 81 -23.18 14.94 9.91
CA HIS A 81 -22.10 15.83 9.46
C HIS A 81 -21.87 15.80 7.94
N LYS A 82 -22.52 14.88 7.21
CA LYS A 82 -22.35 14.69 5.75
C LYS A 82 -20.88 14.54 5.32
N LYS A 83 -20.05 13.94 6.18
CA LYS A 83 -18.62 13.72 5.91
C LYS A 83 -18.36 12.25 5.58
N CYS A 84 -17.63 12.02 4.50
CA CYS A 84 -17.13 10.70 4.11
C CYS A 84 -15.68 10.54 4.52
N LEU A 85 -15.48 10.05 5.74
CA LEU A 85 -14.18 9.83 6.33
C LEU A 85 -14.05 8.37 6.74
N VAL A 86 -12.83 7.84 6.59
CA VAL A 86 -12.48 6.52 7.08
C VAL A 86 -12.60 6.45 8.60
N SER A 87 -12.71 5.23 9.14
CA SER A 87 -12.79 5.01 10.58
C SER A 87 -11.69 5.77 11.33
N GLN A 88 -12.10 6.52 12.36
CA GLN A 88 -11.26 7.31 13.26
C GLN A 88 -10.72 6.49 14.44
N ASP A 89 -11.02 5.19 14.49
CA ASP A 89 -10.42 4.25 15.42
C ASP A 89 -8.89 4.36 15.38
N LEU A 90 -8.30 4.70 16.54
CA LEU A 90 -6.88 5.03 16.66
C LEU A 90 -5.99 3.94 16.07
N ALA A 91 -6.28 2.69 16.42
CA ALA A 91 -5.45 1.58 16.00
C ALA A 91 -5.66 1.23 14.50
N TYR A 92 -6.82 1.53 13.89
CA TYR A 92 -7.00 1.43 12.44
C TYR A 92 -6.19 2.50 11.73
N GLN A 93 -6.25 3.74 12.22
CA GLN A 93 -5.54 4.85 11.63
C GLN A 93 -4.02 4.64 11.69
N VAL A 94 -3.51 4.15 12.82
CA VAL A 94 -2.08 3.79 12.97
C VAL A 94 -1.72 2.65 12.01
N PHE A 95 -2.52 1.59 11.96
CA PHE A 95 -2.25 0.46 11.07
C PHE A 95 -2.25 0.88 9.59
N ALA A 96 -3.28 1.61 9.16
CA ALA A 96 -3.43 2.08 7.78
C ALA A 96 -2.28 3.02 7.39
N THR A 97 -1.94 4.01 8.21
CA THR A 97 -0.84 4.94 7.92
C THR A 97 0.53 4.25 7.91
N MET A 98 0.76 3.28 8.80
CA MET A 98 1.99 2.50 8.80
C MET A 98 2.11 1.63 7.55
N ALA A 99 1.06 0.90 7.19
CA ALA A 99 1.05 0.00 6.04
C ALA A 99 1.14 0.73 4.69
N THR A 100 0.53 1.91 4.59
CA THR A 100 0.43 2.65 3.31
C THR A 100 1.52 3.69 3.11
N PHE A 101 2.06 4.28 4.17
CA PHE A 101 3.03 5.37 4.06
C PHE A 101 4.38 4.99 4.64
N TYR A 102 4.48 4.71 5.94
CA TYR A 102 5.77 4.55 6.62
C TYR A 102 6.55 3.31 6.17
N VAL A 103 5.89 2.15 6.06
CA VAL A 103 6.54 0.91 5.61
C VAL A 103 6.99 1.02 4.15
N PRO A 104 6.16 1.46 3.19
CA PRO A 104 6.62 1.68 1.82
C PRO A 104 7.73 2.72 1.69
N LEU A 105 7.64 3.84 2.41
CA LEU A 105 8.65 4.90 2.38
C LEU A 105 10.01 4.39 2.87
N THR A 106 10.03 3.72 4.01
CA THR A 106 11.27 3.15 4.58
C THR A 106 11.87 2.09 3.65
N ALA A 107 11.05 1.24 3.02
CA ALA A 107 11.51 0.28 2.02
C ALA A 107 12.18 0.97 0.83
N ILE A 108 11.55 2.00 0.24
CA ILE A 108 12.11 2.77 -0.88
C ILE A 108 13.45 3.43 -0.49
N LEU A 109 13.51 4.06 0.70
CA LEU A 109 14.74 4.70 1.18
C LEU A 109 15.89 3.71 1.34
N ILE A 110 15.63 2.53 1.93
CA ILE A 110 16.64 1.48 2.08
C ILE A 110 17.13 0.99 0.72
N LEU A 111 16.22 0.78 -0.24
CA LEU A 111 16.57 0.33 -1.59
C LEU A 111 17.44 1.36 -2.30
N TYR A 112 17.05 2.63 -2.28
CA TYR A 112 17.84 3.70 -2.90
C TYR A 112 19.20 3.89 -2.22
N TRP A 113 19.26 3.77 -0.89
CA TRP A 113 20.53 3.77 -0.18
C TRP A 113 21.45 2.64 -0.65
N LYS A 114 20.92 1.42 -0.79
CA LYS A 114 21.67 0.25 -1.28
C LYS A 114 22.12 0.41 -2.74
N ILE A 115 21.29 1.00 -3.61
CA ILE A 115 21.68 1.36 -4.98
C ILE A 115 22.85 2.34 -4.94
N PHE A 116 22.73 3.41 -4.15
CA PHE A 116 23.77 4.44 -4.05
C PHE A 116 25.10 3.86 -3.55
N GLN A 117 25.07 2.96 -2.55
CA GLN A 117 26.29 2.27 -2.09
C GLN A 117 26.92 1.39 -3.17
N THR A 118 26.11 0.74 -4.02
CA THR A 118 26.61 -0.11 -5.10
C THR A 118 27.20 0.73 -6.23
N ALA A 119 26.57 1.85 -6.58
CA ALA A 119 27.04 2.76 -7.62
C ALA A 119 28.30 3.56 -7.22
N ARG A 120 28.56 3.72 -5.91
CA ARG A 120 29.75 4.42 -5.39
C ARG A 120 30.95 3.50 -5.16
N LYS A 121 30.75 2.19 -5.15
CA LYS A 121 31.83 1.19 -5.19
C LYS A 121 32.33 1.05 -6.62
#